data_AF-A0A1H6KKU5-F1
#
_entry.id   AF-A0A1H6KKU5-F1
#
_cell.length_a   1.000
_cell.length_b   1.000
_cell.length_c   1.000
_cell.angle_alpha   90.00
_cell.angle_beta   90.00
_cell.angle_gamma   90.00
#
_symmetry.space_group_name_H-M   'P 1'
#
loop_
_entity.id
_entity.type
_entity.pdbx_description
1 polymer ?
#
loop_
_entity_poly.entity_id
_entity_poly.type
_entity_poly.pdbx_seq_one_letter_code
_entity_poly.pdbx_strand_id
1 'polypeptide(L)'
;MKDRELNQAIEVLKSVKNAYESNKTKITREVLAMPLGYNQSINWSKVNKAIENSLDWDKVVELVKKTIPHKNVEKIKNINNLTQINEYKSLVNFLFEKLSYSQVNQVKYICYWKTISTAPPTSNRPTSVYTSTTNNSSDNANSVSWFYWVFGIIIFIMIVKACN
;
A
#
# COMPACT_ATOMS: atom_id res chain seq x y z
N MET A 1 8.91 28.92 4.36
CA MET A 1 8.45 27.92 5.36
C MET A 1 7.00 27.49 5.15
N LYS A 2 6.11 28.34 4.60
CA LYS A 2 4.85 27.89 4.01
C LYS A 2 5.18 26.73 3.05
N ASP A 3 4.43 25.63 3.12
CA ASP A 3 4.61 24.40 2.34
C ASP A 3 5.53 23.31 2.93
N ARG A 4 6.23 23.55 4.05
CA ARG A 4 7.10 22.51 4.66
C ARG A 4 6.32 21.22 4.96
N GLU A 5 5.14 21.35 5.56
CA GLU A 5 4.29 20.21 5.92
C GLU A 5 3.76 19.47 4.69
N LEU A 6 3.47 20.18 3.60
CA LEU A 6 3.03 19.57 2.33
C LEU A 6 4.19 18.83 1.64
N ASN A 7 5.36 19.46 1.56
CA ASN A 7 6.55 18.84 0.97
C ASN A 7 6.94 17.56 1.72
N GLN A 8 6.97 17.61 3.06
CA GLN A 8 7.27 16.43 3.87
C GLN A 8 6.24 15.30 3.68
N ALA A 9 4.96 15.65 3.56
CA ALA A 9 3.90 14.69 3.28
C ALA A 9 4.08 14.05 1.89
N ILE A 10 4.38 14.86 0.87
CA ILE A 10 4.66 14.39 -0.50
C ILE A 10 5.89 13.47 -0.51
N GLU A 11 6.98 13.84 0.15
CA GLU A 11 8.22 13.07 0.20
C GLU A 11 7.99 11.67 0.79
N VAL A 12 7.30 11.56 1.92
CA VAL A 12 7.02 10.26 2.54
C VAL A 12 6.09 9.42 1.66
N LEU A 13 5.02 10.00 1.11
CA LEU A 13 4.10 9.23 0.25
C LEU A 13 4.77 8.82 -1.08
N LYS A 14 5.63 9.66 -1.66
CA LYS A 14 6.47 9.31 -2.80
C LYS A 14 7.41 8.16 -2.47
N SER A 15 8.07 8.21 -1.31
CA SER A 15 8.99 7.17 -0.87
C SER A 15 8.28 5.81 -0.80
N VAL A 16 7.08 5.76 -0.20
CA VAL A 16 6.25 4.55 -0.16
C VAL A 16 5.89 4.05 -1.56
N LYS A 17 5.43 4.95 -2.45
CA LYS A 17 5.11 4.57 -3.84
C LYS A 17 6.31 4.02 -4.60
N ASN A 18 7.46 4.69 -4.49
CA ASN A 18 8.69 4.27 -5.15
C ASN A 18 9.19 2.92 -4.62
N ALA A 19 9.08 2.68 -3.31
CA ALA A 19 9.40 1.40 -2.70
C ALA A 19 8.51 0.27 -3.25
N TYR A 20 7.20 0.50 -3.35
CA TYR A 20 6.26 -0.46 -3.93
C TYR A 20 6.58 -0.77 -5.40
N GLU A 21 6.78 0.25 -6.23
CA GLU A 21 7.07 0.07 -7.67
C GLU A 21 8.45 -0.59 -7.90
N SER A 22 9.44 -0.28 -7.06
CA SER A 22 10.74 -0.95 -7.08
C SER A 22 10.60 -2.43 -6.77
N ASN A 23 9.86 -2.77 -5.71
CA ASN A 23 9.57 -4.16 -5.35
C ASN A 23 8.81 -4.88 -6.46
N LYS A 24 7.78 -4.25 -7.04
CA LYS A 24 7.03 -4.79 -8.18
C LYS A 24 7.94 -5.12 -9.35
N THR A 25 8.81 -4.18 -9.72
CA THR A 25 9.77 -4.35 -10.82
C THR A 25 10.76 -5.47 -10.52
N LYS A 26 11.26 -5.55 -9.28
CA LYS A 26 12.16 -6.60 -8.83
C LYS A 26 11.53 -7.99 -8.89
N ILE A 27 10.36 -8.15 -8.29
CA ILE A 27 9.62 -9.43 -8.28
C ILE A 27 9.31 -9.86 -9.72
N THR A 28 8.81 -8.95 -10.56
CA THR A 28 8.49 -9.26 -11.96
C THR A 28 9.72 -9.74 -12.73
N ARG A 29 10.87 -9.06 -12.55
CA ARG A 29 12.12 -9.44 -13.20
C ARG A 29 12.62 -10.81 -12.74
N GLU A 30 12.60 -11.07 -11.43
CA GLU A 30 13.01 -12.36 -10.88
C GLU A 30 12.13 -13.48 -11.41
N VAL A 31 10.81 -13.26 -11.46
CA VAL A 31 9.84 -14.24 -11.99
C VAL A 31 10.09 -14.55 -13.47
N LEU A 32 10.36 -13.54 -14.29
CA LEU A 32 10.64 -13.71 -15.72
C LEU A 32 12.00 -14.38 -15.97
N ALA A 33 12.94 -14.27 -15.04
CA ALA A 33 14.25 -14.90 -15.14
C ALA A 33 14.28 -16.36 -14.67
N MET A 34 13.18 -16.87 -14.07
CA MET A 34 13.14 -18.25 -13.60
C MET A 34 13.05 -19.23 -14.79
N PRO A 35 13.88 -20.28 -14.82
CA PRO A 35 13.75 -21.34 -15.83
C PRO A 35 12.43 -22.07 -15.61
N LEU A 36 11.54 -22.04 -16.60
CA LEU A 36 10.30 -22.80 -16.55
C LEU A 36 10.56 -24.25 -16.97
N GLY A 37 9.99 -25.20 -16.22
CA GLY A 37 9.97 -26.60 -16.63
C GLY A 37 9.12 -26.83 -17.88
N TYR A 38 9.27 -27.99 -18.50
CA TYR A 38 8.46 -28.39 -19.66
C TYR A 38 6.95 -28.29 -19.34
N ASN A 39 6.19 -27.64 -20.22
CA ASN A 39 4.75 -27.36 -20.08
C ASN A 39 4.33 -26.54 -18.83
N GLN A 40 5.25 -25.78 -18.22
CA GLN A 40 4.91 -24.89 -17.10
C GLN A 40 4.64 -23.46 -17.57
N SER A 41 3.72 -22.78 -16.89
CA SER A 41 3.40 -21.37 -17.09
C SER A 41 3.45 -20.61 -15.77
N ILE A 42 3.72 -19.31 -15.84
CA ILE A 42 3.81 -18.45 -14.66
C ILE A 42 2.40 -18.22 -14.10
N ASN A 43 2.23 -18.51 -12.81
CA ASN A 43 1.02 -18.15 -12.08
C ASN A 43 1.06 -16.67 -11.66
N TRP A 44 0.59 -15.79 -12.53
CA TRP A 44 0.54 -14.35 -12.29
C TRP A 44 -0.31 -13.93 -11.09
N SER A 45 -1.31 -14.73 -10.68
CA SER A 45 -2.08 -14.44 -9.46
C SER A 45 -1.19 -14.48 -8.21
N LYS A 46 -0.31 -15.48 -8.10
CA LYS A 46 0.67 -15.55 -7.00
C LYS A 46 1.68 -14.41 -7.05
N VAL A 47 2.12 -14.02 -8.26
CA VAL A 47 3.04 -12.89 -8.47
C VAL A 47 2.39 -11.58 -8.04
N ASN A 48 1.14 -11.34 -8.42
CA ASN A 48 0.40 -10.15 -8.03
C ASN A 48 0.19 -10.09 -6.51
N LYS A 49 -0.16 -11.22 -5.88
CA LYS A 49 -0.26 -11.31 -4.42
C LYS A 49 1.08 -11.04 -3.73
N ALA A 50 2.19 -11.52 -4.30
CA ALA A 50 3.54 -11.21 -3.81
C ALA A 50 3.83 -9.69 -3.90
N ILE A 51 3.52 -9.06 -5.03
CA ILE A 51 3.68 -7.61 -5.22
C ILE A 51 2.82 -6.82 -4.22
N GLU A 52 1.55 -7.19 -4.06
CA GLU A 52 0.61 -6.55 -3.13
C GLU A 52 1.10 -6.62 -1.68
N ASN A 53 1.72 -7.75 -1.28
CA ASN A 53 2.26 -7.96 0.07
C ASN A 53 3.74 -7.59 0.20
N SER A 54 4.32 -6.91 -0.79
CA SER A 54 5.75 -6.60 -0.82
C SER A 54 6.17 -5.50 0.17
N LEU A 55 5.20 -4.81 0.78
CA LEU A 55 5.40 -3.84 1.84
C LEU A 55 4.62 -4.25 3.10
N ASP A 56 5.20 -3.94 4.25
CA ASP A 56 4.51 -4.00 5.54
C ASP A 56 3.57 -2.79 5.66
N TRP A 57 2.33 -2.95 5.21
CA TRP A 57 1.35 -1.87 5.16
C TRP A 57 0.97 -1.33 6.54
N ASP A 58 1.11 -2.13 7.60
CA ASP A 58 0.89 -1.65 8.97
C ASP A 58 1.99 -0.67 9.38
N LYS A 59 3.25 -0.97 9.09
CA LYS A 59 4.36 -0.03 9.30
C LYS A 59 4.26 1.21 8.41
N VAL A 60 3.76 1.07 7.18
CA VAL A 60 3.49 2.22 6.30
C VAL A 60 2.45 3.14 6.93
N VAL A 61 1.36 2.59 7.47
CA VAL A 61 0.34 3.36 8.19
C VAL A 61 0.92 4.09 9.40
N GLU A 62 1.74 3.43 10.20
CA GLU A 62 2.42 4.06 11.35
C GLU A 62 3.33 5.23 10.92
N LEU A 63 4.11 5.03 9.86
CA LEU A 63 4.98 6.06 9.30
C LEU A 63 4.19 7.28 8.81
N VAL A 64 3.09 7.04 8.10
CA VAL A 64 2.19 8.08 7.61
C VAL A 64 1.59 8.85 8.78
N LYS A 65 1.10 8.16 9.83
CA LYS A 65 0.56 8.80 11.04
C LYS A 65 1.59 9.69 11.74
N LYS A 66 2.84 9.19 11.84
CA LYS A 66 3.94 9.90 12.48
C LYS A 66 4.37 11.15 11.69
N THR A 67 4.38 11.07 10.37
CA THR A 67 4.90 12.13 9.50
C THR A 67 3.83 13.16 9.12
N ILE A 68 2.60 12.70 8.94
CA ILE A 68 1.45 13.50 8.53
C ILE A 68 0.41 13.45 9.65
N PRO A 69 0.65 14.08 10.82
CA PRO A 69 -0.34 14.19 11.88
C PRO A 69 -1.52 15.09 11.44
N HIS A 70 -2.66 14.98 12.13
CA HIS A 70 -3.85 15.81 11.89
C HIS A 70 -3.54 17.31 11.77
N LYS A 71 -2.71 17.84 12.66
CA LYS A 71 -2.28 19.25 12.66
C LYS A 71 -1.59 19.68 11.36
N ASN A 72 -0.84 18.77 10.72
CA ASN A 72 -0.20 19.06 9.44
C ASN A 72 -1.25 19.09 8.32
N VAL A 73 -2.25 18.23 8.37
CA VAL A 73 -3.34 18.23 7.39
C VAL A 73 -4.12 19.55 7.43
N GLU A 74 -4.41 20.09 8.61
CA GLU A 74 -5.07 21.40 8.73
C GLU A 74 -4.27 22.53 8.06
N LYS A 75 -2.93 22.48 8.15
CA LYS A 75 -2.07 23.44 7.43
C LYS A 75 -2.11 23.19 5.91
N ILE A 76 -2.05 21.93 5.49
CA ILE A 76 -2.07 21.55 4.07
C ILE A 76 -3.35 22.04 3.38
N LYS A 77 -4.51 22.00 4.06
CA LYS A 77 -5.78 22.49 3.52
C LYS A 77 -5.75 23.96 3.07
N ASN A 78 -4.91 24.78 3.71
CA ASN A 78 -4.85 26.22 3.48
C ASN A 78 -3.74 26.63 2.49
N ILE A 79 -3.05 25.66 1.89
CA ILE A 79 -2.02 25.92 0.87
C ILE A 79 -2.69 26.19 -0.48
N ASN A 80 -2.12 27.11 -1.26
CA ASN A 80 -2.64 27.51 -2.57
C ASN A 80 -1.81 26.97 -3.75
N ASN A 81 -0.76 26.17 -3.48
CA ASN A 81 0.06 25.53 -4.51
C ASN A 81 -0.68 24.32 -5.12
N LEU A 82 -1.42 24.58 -6.20
CA LEU A 82 -2.27 23.58 -6.85
C LEU A 82 -1.49 22.35 -7.35
N THR A 83 -0.29 22.55 -7.89
CA THR A 83 0.55 21.46 -8.42
C THR A 83 0.94 20.48 -7.31
N GLN A 84 1.46 20.98 -6.20
CA GLN A 84 1.85 20.13 -5.06
C GLN A 84 0.63 19.48 -4.40
N ILE A 85 -0.49 20.19 -4.31
CA ILE A 85 -1.73 19.62 -3.77
C ILE A 85 -2.23 18.47 -4.63
N ASN A 86 -2.22 18.62 -5.95
CA ASN A 86 -2.65 17.56 -6.86
C ASN A 86 -1.73 16.34 -6.76
N GLU A 87 -0.42 16.56 -6.65
CA GLU A 87 0.55 15.50 -6.39
C GLU A 87 0.26 14.77 -5.07
N TYR A 88 0.09 15.52 -3.97
CA TYR A 88 -0.28 14.96 -2.67
C TYR A 88 -1.57 14.12 -2.76
N LYS A 89 -2.61 14.64 -3.43
CA LYS A 89 -3.88 13.93 -3.61
C LYS A 89 -3.72 12.62 -4.39
N SER A 90 -2.93 12.64 -5.45
CA SER A 90 -2.62 11.46 -6.27
C SER A 90 -1.91 10.39 -5.44
N LEU A 91 -0.93 10.80 -4.64
CA LEU A 91 -0.17 9.91 -3.77
C LEU A 91 -1.02 9.30 -2.65
N VAL A 92 -1.93 10.08 -2.04
CA VAL A 92 -2.90 9.55 -1.06
C VAL A 92 -3.87 8.55 -1.71
N ASN A 93 -4.36 8.83 -2.92
CA ASN A 93 -5.21 7.87 -3.63
C ASN A 93 -4.47 6.55 -3.87
N PHE A 94 -3.23 6.62 -4.37
CA PHE A 94 -2.39 5.43 -4.55
C PHE A 94 -2.22 4.64 -3.25
N LEU A 95 -1.95 5.32 -2.13
CA LEU A 95 -1.82 4.66 -0.83
C LEU A 95 -3.13 3.94 -0.47
N PHE A 96 -4.27 4.59 -0.63
CA PHE A 96 -5.57 4.07 -0.20
C PHE A 96 -6.02 2.87 -1.05
N GLU A 97 -5.59 2.80 -2.31
CA GLU A 97 -5.80 1.62 -3.16
C GLU A 97 -5.06 0.37 -2.67
N LYS A 98 -4.04 0.52 -1.81
CA LYS A 98 -3.25 -0.59 -1.26
C LYS A 98 -3.65 -0.99 0.15
N LEU A 99 -4.22 -0.07 0.90
CA LEU A 99 -4.59 -0.30 2.29
C LEU A 99 -5.90 -1.09 2.41
N SER A 100 -5.96 -1.96 3.42
CA SER A 100 -7.21 -2.59 3.85
C SER A 100 -8.17 -1.56 4.46
N TYR A 101 -9.46 -1.91 4.57
CA TYR A 101 -10.47 -1.04 5.18
C TYR A 101 -10.07 -0.54 6.58
N SER A 102 -9.56 -1.42 7.43
CA SER A 102 -9.11 -1.06 8.80
C SER A 102 -7.98 -0.03 8.76
N GLN A 103 -6.98 -0.25 7.90
CA GLN A 103 -5.85 0.65 7.72
C GLN A 103 -6.28 2.01 7.15
N VAL A 104 -7.16 2.02 6.13
CA VAL A 104 -7.75 3.26 5.59
C VAL A 104 -8.41 4.06 6.70
N ASN A 105 -9.20 3.42 7.57
CA ASN A 105 -9.89 4.12 8.66
C ASN A 105 -8.92 4.82 9.63
N GLN A 106 -7.70 4.28 9.83
CA GLN A 106 -6.68 4.90 10.68
C GLN A 106 -6.07 6.17 10.09
N VAL A 107 -5.98 6.28 8.76
CA VAL A 107 -5.33 7.41 8.06
C VAL A 107 -6.29 8.24 7.22
N LYS A 108 -7.60 7.96 7.25
CA LYS A 108 -8.61 8.64 6.40
C LYS A 108 -8.57 10.16 6.49
N TYR A 109 -8.12 10.70 7.62
CA TYR A 109 -7.98 12.13 7.85
C TYR A 109 -7.02 12.83 6.87
N ILE A 110 -6.05 12.11 6.29
CA ILE A 110 -5.13 12.68 5.28
C ILE A 110 -5.86 12.99 3.96
N CYS A 111 -6.99 12.34 3.70
CA CYS A 111 -7.82 12.51 2.50
C CYS A 111 -8.93 13.56 2.74
N TYR A 112 -8.55 14.75 3.17
CA TYR A 112 -9.49 15.79 3.63
C TYR A 112 -10.47 16.31 2.56
N TRP A 113 -10.19 16.08 1.28
CA TRP A 113 -11.02 16.56 0.15
C TRP A 113 -12.07 15.55 -0.29
N LYS A 114 -12.09 14.34 0.28
CA LYS A 114 -13.12 13.34 0.03
C LYS A 114 -13.90 13.06 1.31
N THR A 115 -15.21 12.98 1.19
CA THR A 115 -16.05 12.34 2.21
C THR A 115 -15.90 10.83 2.08
N ILE A 116 -15.03 10.23 2.87
CA ILE A 116 -14.88 8.76 2.89
C ILE A 116 -16.03 8.20 3.70
N SER A 117 -17.09 7.77 3.01
CA SER A 117 -18.19 7.03 3.63
C SER A 117 -17.65 5.69 4.12
N THR A 118 -17.48 5.58 5.44
CA THR A 118 -17.02 4.37 6.13
C THR A 118 -18.23 3.58 6.60
N ALA A 119 -19.24 3.40 5.75
CA ALA A 119 -20.30 2.45 6.04
C ALA A 119 -19.69 1.03 6.05
N PRO A 120 -19.97 0.20 7.07
CA PRO A 120 -19.65 -1.22 6.99
C PRO A 120 -20.34 -1.81 5.76
N PRO A 121 -19.79 -2.85 5.10
CA PRO A 121 -20.53 -3.54 4.06
C PRO A 121 -21.79 -4.11 4.71
N THR A 122 -22.94 -3.49 4.45
CA THR A 122 -24.23 -4.08 4.79
C THR A 122 -24.31 -5.36 3.97
N SER A 123 -24.24 -6.50 4.65
CA SER A 123 -24.46 -7.80 4.06
C SER A 123 -25.92 -7.85 3.62
N ASN A 124 -26.17 -7.43 2.39
CA ASN A 124 -27.40 -7.77 1.71
C ASN A 124 -27.31 -9.27 1.45
N ARG A 125 -27.97 -10.05 2.31
CA ARG A 125 -28.16 -11.49 2.18
C ARG A 125 -29.28 -11.72 1.16
N PRO A 126 -29.00 -12.12 -0.09
CA PRO A 126 -30.00 -12.81 -0.88
C PRO A 126 -30.11 -14.25 -0.36
N THR A 127 -31.31 -14.60 0.10
CA THR A 127 -31.74 -15.99 0.25
C THR A 127 -31.80 -16.61 -1.14
N SER A 128 -30.88 -17.53 -1.46
CA SER A 128 -31.07 -18.49 -2.54
C SER A 128 -30.54 -19.85 -2.13
N VAL A 129 -31.28 -20.85 -2.56
CA VAL A 129 -31.32 -22.25 -2.15
C VAL A 129 -30.49 -23.10 -3.15
N TYR A 130 -29.96 -24.25 -2.68
CA TYR A 130 -29.27 -25.36 -3.40
C TYR A 130 -27.81 -25.09 -3.89
N THR A 131 -26.80 -26.00 -3.84
CA THR A 131 -26.66 -27.44 -3.53
C THR A 131 -25.21 -27.69 -3.07
N SER A 132 -25.00 -28.65 -2.17
CA SER A 132 -23.69 -29.13 -1.71
C SER A 132 -22.91 -29.86 -2.82
N THR A 133 -21.66 -29.47 -3.05
CA THR A 133 -20.61 -30.36 -3.59
C THR A 133 -19.32 -30.12 -2.82
N THR A 134 -19.01 -31.06 -1.93
CA THR A 134 -17.73 -31.24 -1.26
C THR A 134 -16.63 -31.46 -2.29
N ASN A 135 -15.53 -30.72 -2.20
CA ASN A 135 -14.19 -31.19 -2.58
C ASN A 135 -13.17 -30.47 -1.70
N ASN A 136 -12.74 -31.18 -0.65
CA ASN A 136 -11.54 -30.86 0.11
C ASN A 136 -10.33 -31.05 -0.80
N SER A 137 -9.47 -30.04 -0.93
CA SER A 137 -8.05 -30.27 -1.21
C SER A 137 -7.24 -29.25 -0.43
N SER A 138 -6.71 -29.73 0.69
CA SER A 138 -5.72 -29.07 1.51
C SER A 138 -4.35 -29.28 0.86
N ASP A 139 -3.85 -28.30 0.12
CA ASP A 139 -2.49 -28.37 -0.42
C ASP A 139 -1.62 -27.25 0.15
N ASN A 140 -1.12 -27.60 1.33
CA ASN A 140 0.26 -27.52 1.78
C ASN A 140 1.00 -26.18 1.65
N ALA A 141 1.32 -25.67 2.84
CA ALA A 141 2.16 -24.52 3.08
C ALA A 141 3.59 -24.78 2.59
N ASN A 142 3.91 -24.27 1.41
CA ASN A 142 5.28 -23.88 1.10
C ASN A 142 5.37 -22.36 1.24
N SER A 143 5.61 -21.95 2.49
CA SER A 143 6.08 -20.63 2.88
C SER A 143 7.36 -20.33 2.10
N VAL A 144 7.23 -19.60 1.00
CA VAL A 144 8.38 -19.19 0.21
C VAL A 144 9.17 -18.19 1.06
N SER A 145 10.43 -18.52 1.33
CA SER A 145 11.37 -17.84 2.21
C SER A 145 11.94 -16.52 1.61
N TRP A 146 11.15 -15.79 0.84
CA TRP A 146 11.57 -14.56 0.12
C TRP A 146 11.28 -13.27 0.90
N PHE A 147 10.65 -13.37 2.08
CA PHE A 147 10.30 -12.26 2.96
C PHE A 147 11.50 -11.51 3.58
N TYR A 148 12.73 -12.01 3.43
CA TYR A 148 13.92 -11.39 4.04
C TYR A 148 14.46 -10.16 3.30
N TRP A 149 13.94 -9.82 2.12
CA TRP A 149 14.42 -8.66 1.34
C TRP A 149 13.72 -7.32 1.63
N VAL A 150 12.64 -7.31 2.42
CA VAL A 150 11.86 -6.09 2.73
C VAL A 150 12.55 -5.21 3.80
N PHE A 151 13.64 -5.69 4.43
CA PHE A 151 14.38 -4.91 5.43
C PHE A 151 15.14 -3.69 4.85
N GLY A 152 15.39 -3.64 3.54
CA GLY A 152 16.21 -2.57 2.93
C GLY A 152 15.54 -1.19 2.84
N ILE A 153 14.20 -1.11 2.82
CA ILE A 153 13.49 0.17 2.64
C ILE A 153 13.32 0.94 3.95
N ILE A 154 13.17 0.25 5.08
CA ILE A 154 13.04 0.90 6.40
C ILE A 154 14.34 1.66 6.77
N ILE A 155 15.50 1.15 6.35
CA ILE A 155 16.79 1.81 6.59
C ILE A 155 16.91 3.13 5.83
N PHE A 156 16.40 3.23 4.60
CA PHE A 156 16.48 4.47 3.82
C PHE A 156 15.61 5.58 4.43
N ILE A 157 14.44 5.24 4.99
CA ILE A 157 13.55 6.21 5.66
C ILE A 157 14.15 6.71 6.98
N MET A 158 14.91 5.87 7.70
CA MET A 158 15.63 6.32 8.91
C MET A 158 16.84 7.20 8.59
N ILE A 159 17.57 6.96 7.49
CA ILE A 159 18.73 7.76 7.09
C ILE A 159 18.33 9.19 6.71
N VAL A 160 17.22 9.39 6.00
CA VAL A 160 16.74 10.74 5.64
C VAL A 160 16.41 11.60 6.87
N LYS A 161 16.04 10.99 7.99
CA LYS A 161 15.73 11.70 9.25
C LYS A 161 16.96 11.97 10.12
N ALA A 162 18.12 11.38 9.82
CA ALA A 162 19.37 11.57 10.56
C ALA A 162 20.29 12.64 9.95
N CYS A 163 20.00 13.10 8.73
CA CYS A 163 20.81 14.09 8.01
C CYS A 163 20.20 15.51 7.96
N ASN A 164 19.17 15.81 8.76
CA ASN A 164 18.55 17.13 8.86
C ASN A 164 18.14 17.44 10.31
#